data_AF-A0A0P0XQK4-F1
#
_entry.id   AF-A0A0P0XQK4-F1
#
_cell.length_a   1.000
_cell.length_b   1.000
_cell.length_c   1.000
_cell.angle_alpha   90.00
_cell.angle_beta   90.00
_cell.angle_gamma   90.00
#
_symmetry.space_group_name_H-M   'P 1'
#
loop_
_entity.id
_entity.type
_entity.pdbx_description
1 polymer ?
#
loop_
_entity_poly.entity_id
_entity_poly.type
_entity_poly.pdbx_seq_one_letter_code
_entity_poly.pdbx_strand_id
1 'polypeptide(L)' 'CYARLHPRAVNCRKKKCGHSNQLRPKKKIKN' A
#
# COMPACT_ATOMS: atom_id res chain seq x y z
N CYS A 1 -7.40 -1.77 2.11
CA CYS A 1 -7.22 -2.07 3.56
C CYS A 1 -6.34 -1.06 4.33
N TYR A 2 -5.86 0.03 3.70
CA TYR A 2 -5.08 1.11 4.32
C TYR A 2 -3.79 0.69 5.07
N ALA A 3 -3.22 -0.47 4.74
CA ALA A 3 -1.96 -0.92 5.32
C ALA A 3 -0.79 -0.04 4.83
N ARG A 4 0.18 0.25 5.71
CA ARG A 4 1.51 0.74 5.28
C ARG A 4 2.28 -0.42 4.65
N LEU A 5 2.86 -0.15 3.48
CA LEU A 5 3.67 -1.09 2.70
C LEU A 5 5.04 -0.48 2.39
N HIS A 6 5.96 -1.32 1.95
CA HIS A 6 7.25 -0.88 1.42
C HIS A 6 7.04 -0.05 0.14
N PRO A 7 7.82 1.01 -0.12
CA PRO A 7 7.63 1.88 -1.30
C PRO A 7 7.75 1.16 -2.65
N ARG A 8 8.45 0.02 -2.71
CA ARG A 8 8.61 -0.79 -3.93
C ARG A 8 7.67 -2.02 -3.97
N ALA A 9 6.70 -2.11 -3.07
CA ALA A 9 5.76 -3.23 -3.06
C ALA A 9 4.80 -3.14 -4.25
N VAL A 10 4.58 -4.27 -4.92
CA VAL A 10 3.60 -4.40 -6.02
C VAL A 10 2.28 -5.02 -5.56
N ASN A 11 2.31 -5.85 -4.50
CA ASN A 11 1.13 -6.50 -3.92
C ASN A 11 1.03 -6.20 -2.42
N CYS A 12 -0.20 -6.15 -1.89
CA CYS A 12 -0.42 -5.97 -0.47
C CYS A 12 -0.04 -7.23 0.33
N ARG A 13 0.62 -7.06 1.48
CA ARG A 13 1.01 -8.20 2.36
C ARG A 13 -0.15 -8.80 3.17
N LYS A 14 -1.35 -8.23 3.12
CA LYS A 14 -2.45 -8.58 4.02
C LYS A 14 -3.41 -9.58 3.36
N LYS A 15 -3.57 -10.76 4.00
CA LYS A 15 -4.53 -11.80 3.57
C LYS A 15 -5.97 -11.29 3.49
N LYS A 16 -6.38 -10.41 4.42
CA LYS A 16 -7.75 -9.84 4.46
C LYS A 16 -8.16 -9.04 3.21
N CYS A 17 -7.22 -8.60 2.38
CA CYS A 17 -7.52 -7.93 1.11
C CYS A 17 -7.07 -8.75 -0.10
N GLY A 18 -6.90 -10.08 0.07
CA GLY A 18 -6.56 -11.01 -1.00
C GLY A 18 -5.27 -10.66 -1.73
N HIS A 19 -4.27 -10.08 -1.04
CA HIS A 19 -3.01 -9.64 -1.65
C HIS A 19 -3.17 -8.66 -2.83
N SER A 20 -4.26 -7.87 -2.85
CA SER A 20 -4.55 -6.90 -3.90
C SER A 20 -3.34 -6.04 -4.32
N ASN A 21 -3.25 -5.81 -5.64
CA ASN A 21 -2.27 -4.96 -6.30
C ASN A 21 -2.74 -3.49 -6.44
N GLN A 22 -3.94 -3.15 -5.95
CA GLN A 22 -4.48 -1.80 -5.97
C GLN A 22 -3.83 -0.94 -4.87
N LEU A 23 -2.56 -0.61 -5.08
CA LEU A 23 -1.73 0.15 -4.16
C LEU A 23 -1.72 1.64 -4.53
N ARG A 24 -1.47 2.49 -3.53
CA ARG A 24 -1.29 3.93 -3.74
C ARG A 24 -0.08 4.45 -2.95
N PRO A 25 0.67 5.42 -3.49
CA PRO A 25 1.69 6.11 -2.70
C PRO A 25 1.05 6.88 -1.55
N LYS A 26 1.76 6.96 -0.42
CA LYS A 26 1.35 7.81 0.70
C LYS A 26 1.59 9.27 0.33
N LYS A 27 0.53 10.09 0.37
CA LYS A 27 0.62 11.54 0.15
C LYS A 27 1.58 12.16 1.18
N LYS A 28 2.51 12.97 0.70
CA LYS A 28 3.44 13.76 1.52
C LYS A 28 2.84 15.16 1.70
N ILE A 29 3.04 15.73 2.88
CA ILE A 29 2.75 17.15 3.13
C ILE A 29 3.91 17.91 2.49
N LYS A 30 3.60 18.90 1.64
CA LYS A 30 4.61 19.84 1.15
C LYS A 30 4.72 20.94 2.20
N ASN A 31 5.94 21.27 2.59
CA ASN A 31 6.22 22.47 3.37
C ASN A 31 6.14 23.70 2.45
#